data_AF-A0A7S0AUN4-F1
#
_entry.id   AF-A0A7S0AUN4-F1
#
_cell.length_a   1.000
_cell.length_b   1.000
_cell.length_c   1.000
_cell.angle_alpha   90.00
_cell.angle_beta   90.00
_cell.angle_gamma   90.00
#
_symmetry.space_group_name_H-M   'P 1'
#
loop_
_entity.id
_entity.type
_entity.pdbx_description
1 polymer ?
#
loop_
_entity_poly.entity_id
_entity_poly.type
_entity_poly.pdbx_seq_one_letter_code
_entity_poly.pdbx_strand_id
1 'polypeptide(L)'
;CIFCWRNHINPVALDWKFEQDDPEMILEESLKKHYQTIEEQCLSPNALEMRKAEAREVRHCALSLVGEPVAYPRIAEFLAGLHRRRISSFLVTNGQHPEALKALPPVTQLYVSCDGNDPRGLEDVGRPLFKDFWERYMQSLDVLRTRSERTVCRLTLIREVNMERPKAWAEVLRRASPDFIELKGVTLSALFEEAGLKKWNMPTHHELKLFGQALAQLLPGYGLASEHEHSVSVLLASERFQGSDGRWRTWIDFDRFADLCASGGPVRALDYALPTPEWALYGSANQGFAPTEKRKIRPR
;
A
#
# COMPACT_ATOMS: atom_id res chain seq x y z
N CYS A 1 11.84 4.06 9.97
CA CYS A 1 11.97 4.81 8.72
C CYS A 1 11.94 6.32 8.98
N ILE A 2 12.65 7.12 8.17
CA ILE A 2 12.81 8.58 8.32
C ILE A 2 11.55 9.41 7.97
N PHE A 3 10.55 8.77 7.37
CA PHE A 3 9.28 9.39 7.00
C PHE A 3 8.08 8.82 7.79
N CYS A 4 8.35 7.94 8.76
CA CYS A 4 7.32 7.31 9.58
C CYS A 4 6.70 8.35 10.53
N TRP A 5 5.37 8.38 10.64
CA TRP A 5 4.65 9.29 11.55
C TRP A 5 4.60 8.80 13.01
N ARG A 6 5.52 7.91 13.41
CA ARG A 6 5.51 7.32 14.74
C ARG A 6 5.91 8.37 15.77
N ASN A 7 5.03 8.61 16.73
CA ASN A 7 5.40 9.27 17.98
C ASN A 7 6.16 8.26 18.87
N HIS A 8 7.02 8.74 19.77
CA HIS A 8 7.93 7.96 20.63
C HIS A 8 7.23 6.94 21.56
N ILE A 9 5.90 6.95 21.60
CA ILE A 9 5.05 6.09 22.44
C ILE A 9 4.80 4.68 21.89
N ASN A 10 5.16 4.40 20.63
CA ASN A 10 4.89 3.10 20.02
C ASN A 10 6.03 2.12 20.33
N PRO A 11 5.76 0.96 20.95
CA PRO A 11 6.81 0.03 21.34
C PRO A 11 7.49 -0.57 20.11
N VAL A 12 8.80 -0.74 20.21
CA VAL A 12 9.65 -1.31 19.17
C VAL A 12 10.17 -2.65 19.67
N ALA A 13 9.85 -3.72 18.95
CA ALA A 13 10.31 -5.06 19.28
C ALA A 13 10.63 -5.84 17.99
N LEU A 14 11.63 -6.72 18.07
CA LEU A 14 12.00 -7.64 16.99
C LEU A 14 11.02 -8.83 16.91
N ASP A 15 10.47 -9.22 18.05
CA ASP A 15 9.54 -10.33 18.22
C ASP A 15 8.32 -9.89 19.03
N TRP A 16 7.20 -10.62 18.88
CA TRP A 16 6.00 -10.36 19.66
C TRP A 16 6.23 -10.68 21.15
N LYS A 17 6.20 -9.65 22.00
CA LYS A 17 6.41 -9.75 23.46
C LYS A 17 5.22 -9.23 24.26
N PHE A 18 4.09 -9.02 23.61
CA PHE A 18 2.90 -8.42 24.20
C PHE A 18 1.84 -9.49 24.48
N GLU A 19 0.87 -9.15 25.31
CA GLU A 19 -0.33 -9.97 25.45
C GLU A 19 -0.99 -10.13 24.09
N GLN A 20 -1.46 -11.36 23.83
CA GLN A 20 -2.08 -11.72 22.56
C GLN A 20 -3.59 -11.66 22.72
N ASP A 21 -4.15 -10.48 22.50
CA ASP A 21 -5.59 -10.30 22.44
C ASP A 21 -6.22 -11.22 21.38
N ASP A 22 -7.47 -11.61 21.62
CA ASP A 22 -8.21 -12.47 20.69
C ASP A 22 -8.55 -11.73 19.38
N PRO A 23 -8.32 -12.32 18.18
CA PRO A 23 -8.60 -11.70 16.90
C PRO A 23 -10.03 -11.17 16.74
N GLU A 24 -11.02 -11.91 17.25
CA GLU A 24 -12.42 -11.50 17.15
C GLU A 24 -12.68 -10.28 18.04
N MET A 25 -12.12 -10.26 19.25
CA MET A 25 -12.17 -9.09 20.13
C MET A 25 -11.51 -7.87 19.49
N ILE A 26 -10.32 -8.01 18.91
CA ILE A 26 -9.61 -6.92 18.23
C ILE A 26 -10.48 -6.36 17.10
N LEU A 27 -11.14 -7.23 16.33
CA LEU A 27 -11.98 -6.85 15.21
C LEU A 27 -13.24 -6.10 15.67
N GLU A 28 -13.96 -6.63 16.65
CA GLU A 28 -15.16 -5.99 17.21
C GLU A 28 -14.85 -4.62 17.82
N GLU A 29 -13.79 -4.51 18.63
CA GLU A 29 -13.39 -3.22 19.22
C GLU A 29 -12.87 -2.23 18.15
N SER A 30 -12.26 -2.73 17.08
CA SER A 30 -11.86 -1.91 15.93
C SER A 30 -13.07 -1.35 15.17
N LEU A 31 -14.09 -2.17 14.92
CA LEU A 31 -15.36 -1.73 14.29
C LEU A 31 -16.08 -0.71 15.17
N LYS A 32 -16.20 -0.98 16.47
CA LYS A 32 -16.80 -0.06 17.45
C LYS A 32 -16.09 1.29 17.48
N LYS A 33 -14.76 1.31 17.53
CA LYS A 33 -13.98 2.56 17.48
C LYS A 33 -14.14 3.30 16.15
N HIS A 34 -14.22 2.58 15.03
CA HIS A 34 -14.50 3.16 13.71
C HIS A 34 -15.86 3.86 13.69
N TYR A 35 -16.92 3.19 14.17
CA TYR A 35 -18.26 3.77 14.24
C TYR A 35 -18.31 4.98 15.17
N GLN A 36 -17.71 4.89 16.36
CA GLN A 36 -17.60 6.02 17.28
C GLN A 36 -16.90 7.21 16.62
N THR A 37 -15.81 6.97 15.88
CA THR A 37 -15.07 8.02 15.16
C THR A 37 -15.96 8.71 14.12
N ILE A 38 -16.82 7.98 13.41
CA ILE A 38 -17.77 8.57 12.45
C ILE A 38 -18.73 9.52 13.18
N GLU A 39 -19.32 9.09 14.29
CA GLU A 39 -20.27 9.92 15.04
C GLU A 39 -19.61 11.17 15.61
N GLU A 40 -18.36 11.07 16.09
CA GLU A 40 -17.63 12.18 16.70
C GLU A 40 -17.04 13.15 15.67
N GLN A 41 -16.55 12.67 14.52
CA GLN A 41 -15.80 13.48 13.56
C GLN A 41 -16.66 14.00 12.40
N CYS A 42 -17.79 13.35 12.10
CA CYS A 42 -18.70 13.78 11.03
C CYS A 42 -19.81 14.72 11.52
N LEU A 43 -19.53 15.54 12.55
CA LEU A 43 -20.45 16.55 13.09
C LEU A 43 -20.57 17.82 12.23
N SER A 44 -19.71 17.97 11.21
CA SER A 44 -19.72 19.14 10.33
C SER A 44 -21.03 19.23 9.55
N PRO A 45 -21.61 20.44 9.35
CA PRO A 45 -22.74 20.62 8.44
C PRO A 45 -22.38 20.30 6.97
N ASN A 46 -21.10 20.19 6.64
CA ASN A 46 -20.64 19.78 5.30
C ASN A 46 -20.56 18.26 5.12
N ALA A 47 -20.75 17.47 6.19
CA ALA A 47 -20.71 16.02 6.11
C ALA A 47 -22.01 15.49 5.48
N LEU A 48 -21.89 14.81 4.34
CA LEU A 48 -23.03 14.29 3.59
C LEU A 48 -23.60 13.04 4.27
N GLU A 49 -24.89 13.02 4.57
CA GLU A 49 -25.51 11.88 5.26
C GLU A 49 -25.38 10.56 4.50
N MET A 50 -25.48 10.58 3.16
CA MET A 50 -25.24 9.39 2.34
C MET A 50 -23.82 8.82 2.54
N ARG A 51 -22.80 9.68 2.69
CA ARG A 51 -21.42 9.26 2.93
C ARG A 51 -21.22 8.73 4.34
N LYS A 52 -21.92 9.29 5.34
CA LYS A 52 -21.93 8.74 6.70
C LYS A 52 -22.56 7.36 6.74
N ALA A 53 -23.68 7.16 6.03
CA ALA A 53 -24.31 5.86 5.89
C ALA A 53 -23.37 4.84 5.24
N GLU A 54 -22.74 5.19 4.11
CA GLU A 54 -21.71 4.36 3.46
C GLU A 54 -20.54 4.03 4.42
N ALA A 55 -20.05 5.00 5.19
CA ALA A 55 -18.93 4.81 6.11
C ALA A 55 -19.23 3.86 7.29
N ARG A 56 -20.52 3.73 7.67
CA ARG A 56 -20.99 2.78 8.70
C ARG A 56 -21.03 1.34 8.18
N GLU A 57 -21.02 1.13 6.87
CA GLU A 57 -20.87 -0.18 6.25
C GLU A 57 -19.39 -0.43 5.94
N VAL A 58 -18.64 -0.95 6.91
CA VAL A 58 -17.21 -1.23 6.71
C VAL A 58 -17.03 -2.27 5.61
N ARG A 59 -16.38 -1.87 4.50
CA ARG A 59 -16.06 -2.74 3.37
C ARG A 59 -14.57 -3.10 3.28
N HIS A 60 -13.70 -2.30 3.90
CA HIS A 60 -12.26 -2.39 3.71
C HIS A 60 -11.51 -2.19 5.03
N CYS A 61 -10.50 -3.02 5.28
CA CYS A 61 -9.57 -2.90 6.39
C CYS A 61 -8.15 -2.67 5.85
N ALA A 62 -7.53 -1.56 6.25
CA ALA A 62 -6.15 -1.24 5.94
C ALA A 62 -5.26 -1.56 7.16
N LEU A 63 -4.50 -2.65 7.07
CA LEU A 63 -3.52 -3.06 8.07
C LEU A 63 -2.20 -2.33 7.79
N SER A 64 -2.20 -1.03 8.06
CA SER A 64 -1.10 -0.14 7.65
C SER A 64 -0.93 1.13 8.50
N LEU A 65 -1.47 1.17 9.73
CA LEU A 65 -1.45 2.36 10.57
C LEU A 65 -0.06 2.57 11.20
N VAL A 66 0.31 1.72 12.16
CA VAL A 66 1.58 1.72 12.89
C VAL A 66 1.96 0.27 13.19
N GLY A 67 3.24 0.00 13.41
CA GLY A 67 3.75 -1.34 13.71
C GLY A 67 4.07 -2.15 12.46
N GLU A 68 4.08 -3.47 12.62
CA GLU A 68 4.30 -4.45 11.57
C GLU A 68 3.20 -5.53 11.70
N PRO A 69 2.17 -5.53 10.82
CA PRO A 69 0.97 -6.34 11.02
C PRO A 69 1.25 -7.85 11.00
N VAL A 70 2.23 -8.31 10.20
CA VAL A 70 2.58 -9.74 10.15
C VAL A 70 3.30 -10.23 11.42
N ALA A 71 3.69 -9.32 12.32
CA ALA A 71 4.26 -9.69 13.61
C ALA A 71 3.19 -10.19 14.60
N TYR A 72 1.90 -9.92 14.37
CA TYR A 72 0.83 -10.43 15.23
C TYR A 72 0.66 -11.95 15.05
N PRO A 73 0.85 -12.78 16.10
CA PRO A 73 0.91 -14.24 15.96
C PRO A 73 -0.36 -14.88 15.40
N ARG A 74 -1.53 -14.28 15.65
CA ARG A 74 -2.85 -14.78 15.20
C ARG A 74 -3.40 -13.99 14.01
N ILE A 75 -2.52 -13.40 13.18
CA ILE A 75 -2.93 -12.58 12.02
C ILE A 75 -3.79 -13.34 11.02
N ALA A 76 -3.57 -14.64 10.84
CA ALA A 76 -4.36 -15.47 9.95
C ALA A 76 -5.83 -15.57 10.39
N GLU A 77 -6.07 -15.72 11.70
CA GLU A 77 -7.41 -15.76 12.29
C GLU A 77 -8.12 -14.41 12.17
N PHE A 78 -7.38 -13.31 12.38
CA PHE A 78 -7.88 -11.95 12.19
C PHE A 78 -8.33 -11.70 10.74
N LEU A 79 -7.49 -12.07 9.77
CA LEU A 79 -7.81 -11.97 8.35
C LEU A 79 -9.03 -12.81 7.97
N ALA A 80 -9.12 -14.04 8.49
CA ALA A 80 -10.30 -14.88 8.29
C ALA A 80 -11.57 -14.24 8.87
N GLY A 81 -11.47 -13.58 10.03
CA GLY A 81 -12.57 -12.81 10.63
C GLY A 81 -13.06 -11.65 9.75
N LEU A 82 -12.14 -10.94 9.11
CA LEU A 82 -12.47 -9.89 8.13
C LEU A 82 -13.19 -10.47 6.91
N HIS A 83 -12.63 -11.52 6.30
CA HIS A 83 -13.16 -12.08 5.05
C HIS A 83 -14.51 -12.76 5.24
N ARG A 84 -14.77 -13.40 6.39
CA ARG A 84 -16.11 -13.91 6.74
C ARG A 84 -17.17 -12.80 6.77
N ARG A 85 -16.78 -11.59 7.14
CA ARG A 85 -17.63 -10.38 7.13
C ARG A 85 -17.63 -9.67 5.77
N ARG A 86 -17.01 -10.25 4.74
CA ARG A 86 -16.80 -9.66 3.40
C ARG A 86 -16.04 -8.32 3.43
N ILE A 87 -15.21 -8.11 4.45
CA ILE A 87 -14.34 -6.94 4.57
C ILE A 87 -13.03 -7.25 3.85
N SER A 88 -12.68 -6.48 2.82
CA SER A 88 -11.42 -6.67 2.08
C SER A 88 -10.22 -6.27 2.95
N SER A 89 -9.05 -6.88 2.73
CA SER A 89 -7.84 -6.62 3.51
C SER A 89 -6.68 -6.09 2.66
N PHE A 90 -6.11 -4.96 3.08
CA PHE A 90 -4.91 -4.36 2.51
C PHE A 90 -3.81 -4.43 3.56
N LEU A 91 -2.84 -5.32 3.39
CA LEU A 91 -1.78 -5.55 4.37
C LEU A 91 -0.48 -4.95 3.90
N VAL A 92 0.13 -4.08 4.72
CA VAL A 92 1.42 -3.46 4.43
C VAL A 92 2.48 -3.97 5.38
N THR A 93 3.56 -4.55 4.83
CA THR A 93 4.74 -4.96 5.60
C THR A 93 5.98 -4.17 5.18
N ASN A 94 6.92 -3.98 6.10
CA ASN A 94 8.25 -3.44 5.81
C ASN A 94 9.21 -4.47 5.16
N GLY A 95 8.77 -5.72 4.99
CA GLY A 95 9.58 -6.78 4.39
C GLY A 95 10.68 -7.31 5.30
N GLN A 96 10.55 -7.23 6.63
CA GLN A 96 11.56 -7.72 7.57
C GLN A 96 11.24 -9.09 8.18
N HIS A 97 10.06 -9.64 7.92
CA HIS A 97 9.59 -10.91 8.51
C HIS A 97 9.21 -11.94 7.42
N PRO A 98 10.19 -12.46 6.65
CA PRO A 98 9.91 -13.33 5.51
C PRO A 98 9.15 -14.62 5.88
N GLU A 99 9.42 -15.21 7.04
CA GLU A 99 8.71 -16.43 7.49
C GLU A 99 7.24 -16.16 7.81
N ALA A 100 6.93 -15.03 8.48
CA ALA A 100 5.55 -14.62 8.72
C ALA A 100 4.83 -14.30 7.41
N LEU A 101 5.52 -13.70 6.45
CA LEU A 101 4.99 -13.40 5.13
C LEU A 101 4.68 -14.68 4.32
N LYS A 102 5.52 -15.72 4.42
CA LYS A 102 5.26 -17.03 3.80
C LYS A 102 4.01 -17.70 4.37
N ALA A 103 3.84 -17.64 5.69
CA ALA A 103 2.71 -18.23 6.40
C ALA A 103 1.40 -17.43 6.26
N LEU A 104 1.47 -16.21 5.72
CA LEU A 104 0.31 -15.33 5.59
C LEU A 104 -0.73 -15.94 4.63
N PRO A 105 -2.02 -16.06 5.03
CA PRO A 105 -3.07 -16.44 4.09
C PRO A 105 -3.29 -15.34 3.04
N PRO A 106 -4.01 -15.63 1.93
CA PRO A 106 -4.31 -14.62 0.93
C PRO A 106 -5.01 -13.40 1.53
N VAL A 107 -4.59 -12.21 1.10
CA VAL A 107 -5.26 -10.93 1.40
C VAL A 107 -5.85 -10.35 0.11
N THR A 108 -6.64 -9.28 0.19
CA THR A 108 -7.13 -8.63 -1.04
C THR A 108 -6.00 -8.01 -1.83
N GLN A 109 -5.07 -7.37 -1.13
CA GLN A 109 -3.85 -6.84 -1.73
C GLN A 109 -2.71 -6.79 -0.69
N LEU A 110 -1.58 -7.40 -1.04
CA LEU A 110 -0.38 -7.46 -0.22
C LEU A 110 0.64 -6.43 -0.66
N TYR A 111 1.12 -5.63 0.27
CA TYR A 111 2.10 -4.58 0.04
C TYR A 111 3.41 -4.87 0.76
N VAL A 112 4.51 -4.74 0.04
CA VAL A 112 5.84 -4.52 0.64
C VAL A 112 6.19 -3.04 0.46
N SER A 113 6.47 -2.35 1.57
CA SER A 113 7.07 -1.01 1.51
C SER A 113 8.54 -1.14 1.12
N CYS A 114 8.87 -0.64 -0.07
CA CYS A 114 10.21 -0.68 -0.61
C CYS A 114 10.91 0.64 -0.29
N ASP A 115 11.65 0.64 0.81
CA ASP A 115 12.25 1.86 1.36
C ASP A 115 13.70 2.08 0.89
N GLY A 116 14.33 1.08 0.27
CA GLY A 116 15.69 1.17 -0.28
C GLY A 116 15.92 0.23 -1.46
N ASN A 117 16.88 0.60 -2.31
CA ASN A 117 17.29 -0.15 -3.51
C ASN A 117 18.69 -0.79 -3.40
N ASP A 118 19.38 -0.58 -2.29
CA ASP A 118 20.61 -1.24 -1.86
C ASP A 118 20.68 -1.26 -0.32
N PRO A 119 21.61 -2.01 0.30
CA PRO A 119 21.66 -2.14 1.76
C PRO A 119 21.77 -0.79 2.47
N ARG A 120 22.62 0.11 1.95
CA ARG A 120 22.85 1.43 2.55
C ARG A 120 21.60 2.31 2.46
N GLY A 121 20.96 2.35 1.29
CA GLY A 121 19.72 3.11 1.11
C GLY A 121 18.60 2.61 2.02
N LEU A 122 18.46 1.29 2.20
CA LEU A 122 17.48 0.73 3.13
C LEU A 122 17.81 1.05 4.59
N GLU A 123 19.08 1.04 4.98
CA GLU A 123 19.53 1.45 6.31
C GLU A 123 19.24 2.93 6.58
N ASP A 124 19.65 3.81 5.66
CA ASP A 124 19.52 5.27 5.79
C ASP A 124 18.05 5.71 5.85
N VAL A 125 17.20 5.11 5.01
CA VAL A 125 15.79 5.50 4.86
C VAL A 125 14.87 4.68 5.76
N GLY A 126 14.94 3.35 5.67
CA GLY A 126 14.09 2.41 6.39
C GLY A 126 14.40 2.33 7.88
N ARG A 127 15.67 2.54 8.27
CA ARG A 127 16.20 2.33 9.63
C ARG A 127 15.72 0.99 10.23
N PRO A 128 16.01 -0.14 9.55
CA PRO A 128 15.61 -1.45 10.03
C PRO A 128 16.33 -1.80 11.34
N LEU A 129 15.72 -2.70 12.11
CA LEU A 129 16.23 -3.08 13.44
C LEU A 129 17.10 -4.33 13.41
N PHE A 130 16.90 -5.19 12.41
CA PHE A 130 17.61 -6.44 12.25
C PHE A 130 19.02 -6.19 11.67
N LYS A 131 20.01 -7.00 12.06
CA LYS A 131 21.36 -6.90 11.48
C LYS A 131 21.43 -7.47 10.06
N ASP A 132 20.63 -8.51 9.81
CA ASP A 132 20.41 -9.18 8.51
C ASP A 132 19.25 -8.55 7.73
N PHE A 133 19.03 -7.24 7.89
CA PHE A 133 17.86 -6.55 7.36
C PHE A 133 17.75 -6.64 5.84
N TRP A 134 18.88 -6.63 5.14
CA TRP A 134 18.91 -6.66 3.68
C TRP A 134 18.55 -8.05 3.17
N GLU A 135 19.10 -9.09 3.77
CA GLU A 135 18.77 -10.49 3.45
C GLU A 135 17.28 -10.76 3.67
N ARG A 136 16.73 -10.30 4.81
CA ARG A 136 15.30 -10.42 5.13
C ARG A 136 14.42 -9.68 4.14
N TYR A 137 14.82 -8.47 3.75
CA TYR A 137 14.13 -7.68 2.74
C TYR A 137 14.09 -8.41 1.40
N MET A 138 15.24 -8.87 0.92
CA MET A 138 15.33 -9.57 -0.35
C MET A 138 14.58 -10.90 -0.34
N GLN A 139 14.58 -11.64 0.77
CA GLN A 139 13.75 -12.84 0.94
C GLN A 139 12.25 -12.51 0.93
N SER A 140 11.82 -11.41 1.55
CA SER A 140 10.42 -10.98 1.54
C SER A 140 9.95 -10.59 0.14
N LEU A 141 10.83 -10.00 -0.69
CA LEU A 141 10.56 -9.74 -2.10
C LEU A 141 10.43 -11.03 -2.91
N ASP A 142 11.24 -12.06 -2.62
CA ASP A 142 11.10 -13.38 -3.25
C ASP A 142 9.76 -14.04 -2.86
N VAL A 143 9.34 -13.89 -1.60
CA VAL A 143 8.03 -14.36 -1.15
C VAL A 143 6.91 -13.65 -1.90
N LEU A 144 6.99 -12.31 -2.02
CA LEU A 144 6.02 -11.50 -2.75
C LEU A 144 5.82 -12.01 -4.19
N ARG A 145 6.92 -12.33 -4.89
CA ARG A 145 6.87 -12.88 -6.25
C ARG A 145 6.05 -14.15 -6.39
N THR A 146 6.01 -14.97 -5.34
CA THR A 146 5.33 -16.29 -5.35
C THR A 146 3.86 -16.24 -4.95
N ARG A 147 3.37 -15.08 -4.52
CA ARG A 147 1.96 -14.91 -4.11
C ARG A 147 1.04 -14.95 -5.33
N SER A 148 -0.17 -15.45 -5.12
CA SER A 148 -1.18 -15.54 -6.18
C SER A 148 -2.17 -14.38 -6.15
N GLU A 149 -2.48 -13.86 -4.96
CA GLU A 149 -3.27 -12.65 -4.79
C GLU A 149 -2.51 -11.41 -5.26
N ARG A 150 -3.20 -10.26 -5.34
CA ARG A 150 -2.59 -9.00 -5.80
C ARG A 150 -1.44 -8.57 -4.91
N THR A 151 -0.31 -8.24 -5.54
CA THR A 151 0.94 -7.84 -4.88
C THR A 151 1.40 -6.45 -5.31
N VAL A 152 1.96 -5.70 -4.37
CA VAL A 152 2.41 -4.33 -4.61
C VAL A 152 3.78 -4.09 -3.97
N CYS A 153 4.71 -3.55 -4.75
CA CYS A 153 5.86 -2.85 -4.20
C CYS A 153 5.53 -1.36 -4.14
N ARG A 154 5.45 -0.79 -2.94
CA ARG A 154 5.19 0.64 -2.76
C ARG A 154 6.47 1.38 -2.42
N LEU A 155 6.87 2.30 -3.28
CA LEU A 155 8.05 3.14 -3.13
C LEU A 155 7.60 4.50 -2.59
N THR A 156 8.03 4.83 -1.38
CA THR A 156 7.90 6.20 -0.85
C THR A 156 9.09 7.01 -1.33
N LEU A 157 8.86 7.85 -2.35
CA LEU A 157 9.89 8.60 -3.04
C LEU A 157 10.13 9.96 -2.39
N ILE A 158 11.41 10.25 -2.18
CA ILE A 158 11.93 11.44 -1.52
C ILE A 158 12.98 12.06 -2.44
N ARG A 159 12.75 13.31 -2.85
CA ARG A 159 13.67 14.06 -3.70
C ARG A 159 15.04 14.19 -3.01
N GLU A 160 16.12 14.00 -3.76
CA GLU A 160 17.51 14.08 -3.29
C GLU A 160 17.91 13.00 -2.27
N VAL A 161 17.13 11.93 -2.16
CA VAL A 161 17.37 10.84 -1.20
C VAL A 161 17.30 9.47 -1.87
N ASN A 162 16.21 9.18 -2.59
CA ASN A 162 16.04 7.85 -3.19
C ASN A 162 15.46 7.87 -4.61
N MET A 163 15.52 9.00 -5.32
CA MET A 163 14.99 9.15 -6.68
C MET A 163 16.07 9.15 -7.77
N GLU A 164 17.35 9.18 -7.41
CA GLU A 164 18.47 9.47 -8.31
C GLU A 164 18.92 8.25 -9.13
N ARG A 165 18.55 7.04 -8.69
CA ARG A 165 19.04 5.77 -9.25
C ARG A 165 17.88 4.85 -9.69
N PRO A 166 17.09 5.21 -10.71
CA PRO A 166 15.98 4.38 -11.20
C PRO A 166 16.43 2.99 -11.67
N LYS A 167 17.67 2.84 -12.17
CA LYS A 167 18.24 1.53 -12.53
C LYS A 167 18.40 0.60 -11.32
N ALA A 168 18.82 1.11 -10.17
CA ALA A 168 18.93 0.29 -8.95
C ALA A 168 17.55 -0.16 -8.46
N TRP A 169 16.55 0.72 -8.53
CA TRP A 169 15.16 0.34 -8.27
C TRP A 169 14.65 -0.75 -9.21
N ALA A 170 14.94 -0.65 -10.51
CA ALA A 170 14.54 -1.66 -11.47
C ALA A 170 15.11 -3.05 -11.15
N GLU A 171 16.34 -3.16 -10.63
CA GLU A 171 16.91 -4.45 -10.20
C GLU A 171 16.13 -5.08 -9.05
N VAL A 172 15.81 -4.30 -8.02
CA VAL A 172 15.02 -4.77 -6.86
C VAL A 172 13.61 -5.17 -7.29
N LEU A 173 12.98 -4.36 -8.14
CA LEU A 173 11.62 -4.60 -8.63
C LEU A 173 11.54 -5.79 -9.58
N ARG A 174 12.58 -6.06 -10.38
CA ARG A 174 12.66 -7.25 -11.23
C ARG A 174 12.75 -8.54 -10.41
N ARG A 175 13.43 -8.50 -9.25
CA ARG A 175 13.44 -9.63 -8.32
C ARG A 175 12.06 -9.89 -7.74
N ALA A 176 11.41 -8.84 -7.26
CA ALA A 176 10.09 -8.91 -6.62
C ALA A 176 8.95 -9.26 -7.61
N SER A 177 9.04 -8.77 -8.85
CA SER A 177 8.05 -8.97 -9.93
C SER A 177 6.58 -8.81 -9.47
N PRO A 178 6.21 -7.72 -8.76
CA PRO A 178 4.86 -7.55 -8.20
C PRO A 178 3.80 -7.33 -9.31
N ASP A 179 2.52 -7.46 -8.99
CA ASP A 179 1.44 -7.02 -9.89
C ASP A 179 1.55 -5.52 -10.18
N PHE A 180 1.86 -4.74 -9.13
CA PHE A 180 1.85 -3.29 -9.18
C PHE A 180 3.09 -2.69 -8.50
N ILE A 181 3.50 -1.54 -9.02
CA ILE A 181 4.52 -0.68 -8.42
C ILE A 181 3.87 0.67 -8.17
N GLU A 182 3.65 0.98 -6.89
CA GLU A 182 3.09 2.25 -6.46
C GLU A 182 4.21 3.23 -6.14
N LEU A 183 4.34 4.28 -6.95
CA LEU A 183 5.24 5.39 -6.70
C LEU A 183 4.45 6.45 -5.93
N LYS A 184 4.88 6.74 -4.70
CA LYS A 184 4.21 7.73 -3.85
C LYS A 184 5.19 8.78 -3.36
N GLY A 185 4.92 10.03 -3.66
CA GLY A 185 5.71 11.15 -3.14
C GLY A 185 5.54 11.24 -1.63
N VAL A 186 6.65 11.41 -0.92
CA VAL A 186 6.60 11.60 0.53
C VAL A 186 5.81 12.86 0.88
N THR A 187 4.99 12.77 1.93
CA THR A 187 4.25 13.91 2.48
C THR A 187 4.85 14.31 3.82
N LEU A 188 4.82 15.61 4.13
CA LEU A 188 5.34 16.18 5.38
C LEU A 188 4.87 15.39 6.59
N SER A 189 5.80 14.78 7.34
CA SER A 189 5.52 14.12 8.62
C SER A 189 6.10 14.92 9.79
N ALA A 190 5.62 14.62 11.01
CA ALA A 190 6.13 15.26 12.22
C ALA A 190 7.66 15.09 12.42
N LEU A 191 8.24 14.01 11.89
CA LEU A 191 9.67 13.70 12.05
C LEU A 191 10.55 14.24 10.92
N PHE A 192 10.00 14.98 9.95
CA PHE A 192 10.79 15.44 8.78
C PHE A 192 12.03 16.23 9.21
N GLU A 193 11.85 17.25 10.06
CA GLU A 193 12.96 18.12 10.47
C GLU A 193 13.98 17.36 11.32
N GLU A 194 13.53 16.50 12.25
CA GLU A 194 14.40 15.63 13.05
C GLU A 194 15.19 14.63 12.20
N ALA A 195 14.62 14.19 11.08
CA ALA A 195 15.28 13.32 10.11
C ALA A 195 16.15 14.07 9.09
N GLY A 196 16.27 15.40 9.20
CA GLY A 196 17.04 16.24 8.27
C GLY A 196 16.34 16.52 6.94
N LEU A 197 15.05 16.20 6.81
CA LEU A 197 14.23 16.45 5.62
C LEU A 197 13.55 17.81 5.67
N LYS A 198 13.40 18.42 4.51
CA LYS A 198 12.71 19.71 4.29
C LYS A 198 11.50 19.52 3.38
N LYS A 199 10.65 20.55 3.28
CA LYS A 199 9.57 20.58 2.27
C LYS A 199 10.09 20.38 0.84
N TRP A 200 11.32 20.79 0.56
CA TRP A 200 12.00 20.52 -0.72
C TRP A 200 12.20 19.03 -1.00
N ASN A 201 12.24 18.15 0.01
CA ASN A 201 12.38 16.72 -0.24
C ASN A 201 11.06 16.06 -0.69
N MET A 202 9.93 16.78 -0.63
CA MET A 202 8.67 16.30 -1.20
C MET A 202 8.68 16.50 -2.72
N PRO A 203 8.67 15.42 -3.51
CA PRO A 203 8.61 15.55 -4.97
C PRO A 203 7.23 16.05 -5.42
N THR A 204 7.21 16.73 -6.55
CA THR A 204 5.98 17.07 -7.26
C THR A 204 5.44 15.85 -8.00
N HIS A 205 4.17 15.91 -8.37
CA HIS A 205 3.55 14.86 -9.18
C HIS A 205 4.26 14.72 -10.54
N HIS A 206 4.70 15.82 -11.14
CA HIS A 206 5.44 15.82 -12.40
C HIS A 206 6.76 15.04 -12.29
N GLU A 207 7.54 15.24 -11.23
CA GLU A 207 8.77 14.47 -11.00
C GLU A 207 8.49 12.98 -10.81
N LEU A 208 7.38 12.62 -10.16
CA LEU A 208 6.95 11.24 -10.05
C LEU A 208 6.59 10.61 -11.40
N LYS A 209 5.95 11.37 -12.30
CA LYS A 209 5.68 10.92 -13.66
C LYS A 209 6.97 10.66 -14.43
N LEU A 210 7.94 11.57 -14.36
CA LEU A 210 9.25 11.41 -15.00
C LEU A 210 10.00 10.19 -14.44
N PHE A 211 10.00 10.02 -13.12
CA PHE A 211 10.61 8.85 -12.48
C PHE A 211 9.90 7.55 -12.91
N GLY A 212 8.57 7.53 -12.94
CA GLY A 212 7.78 6.38 -13.40
C GLY A 212 8.02 6.03 -14.87
N GLN A 213 8.16 7.02 -15.75
CA GLN A 213 8.51 6.83 -17.15
C GLN A 213 9.90 6.21 -17.31
N ALA A 214 10.90 6.73 -16.59
CA ALA A 214 12.25 6.17 -16.59
C ALA A 214 12.26 4.73 -16.06
N LEU A 215 11.48 4.45 -15.01
CA LEU A 215 11.37 3.11 -14.43
C LEU A 215 10.68 2.12 -15.37
N ALA A 216 9.61 2.52 -16.04
CA ALA A 216 8.91 1.69 -17.02
C ALA A 216 9.83 1.29 -18.19
N GLN A 217 10.70 2.19 -18.67
CA GLN A 217 11.70 1.87 -19.70
C GLN A 217 12.72 0.83 -19.24
N LEU A 218 12.98 0.73 -17.94
CA LEU A 218 13.94 -0.21 -17.34
C LEU A 218 13.31 -1.54 -16.90
N LEU A 219 11.98 -1.62 -16.92
CA LEU A 219 11.19 -2.78 -16.50
C LEU A 219 10.27 -3.26 -17.64
N PRO A 220 10.81 -3.97 -18.64
CA PRO A 220 9.98 -4.62 -19.66
C PRO A 220 8.89 -5.48 -19.04
N GLY A 221 7.66 -5.39 -19.55
CA GLY A 221 6.50 -6.07 -18.97
C GLY A 221 5.74 -5.24 -17.91
N TYR A 222 6.14 -3.98 -17.69
CA TYR A 222 5.40 -3.01 -16.87
C TYR A 222 5.08 -1.74 -17.66
N GLY A 223 3.88 -1.21 -17.47
CA GLY A 223 3.42 0.03 -18.07
C GLY A 223 2.80 0.99 -17.05
N LEU A 224 2.73 2.27 -17.41
CA LEU A 224 2.05 3.30 -16.61
C LEU A 224 0.53 3.10 -16.76
N ALA A 225 -0.12 2.70 -15.67
CA ALA A 225 -1.54 2.32 -15.69
C ALA A 225 -2.45 3.43 -15.16
N SER A 226 -2.05 4.08 -14.07
CA SER A 226 -2.89 5.05 -13.37
C SER A 226 -2.04 6.14 -12.71
N GLU A 227 -2.66 7.28 -12.42
CA GLU A 227 -2.05 8.35 -11.63
C GLU A 227 -3.08 8.95 -10.68
N HIS A 228 -2.61 9.60 -9.61
CA HIS A 228 -3.44 10.42 -8.73
C HIS A 228 -2.66 11.64 -8.26
N GLU A 229 -2.90 12.78 -8.92
CA GLU A 229 -2.13 14.00 -8.67
C GLU A 229 -2.30 14.50 -7.23
N HIS A 230 -3.52 14.43 -6.67
CA HIS A 230 -3.82 14.94 -5.34
C HIS A 230 -3.03 14.23 -4.23
N SER A 231 -2.72 12.94 -4.43
CA SER A 231 -1.88 12.15 -3.52
C SER A 231 -0.44 12.03 -3.99
N VAL A 232 -0.05 12.74 -5.06
CA VAL A 232 1.28 12.66 -5.67
C VAL A 232 1.66 11.20 -5.90
N SER A 233 0.86 10.48 -6.68
CA SER A 233 1.03 9.04 -6.86
C SER A 233 0.94 8.62 -8.33
N VAL A 234 1.78 7.66 -8.73
CA VAL A 234 1.78 7.05 -10.06
C VAL A 234 1.83 5.53 -9.89
N LEU A 235 1.03 4.81 -10.66
CA LEU A 235 0.94 3.36 -10.64
C LEU A 235 1.53 2.79 -11.93
N LEU A 236 2.59 1.99 -11.81
CA LEU A 236 2.97 1.06 -12.85
C LEU A 236 2.30 -0.29 -12.57
N ALA A 237 1.82 -0.94 -13.61
CA ALA A 237 1.21 -2.28 -13.51
C ALA A 237 1.92 -3.23 -14.46
N SER A 238 1.98 -4.50 -14.08
CA SER A 238 2.39 -5.56 -15.00
C SER A 238 1.43 -5.60 -16.20
N GLU A 239 1.97 -5.72 -17.40
CA GLU A 239 1.22 -5.82 -18.67
C GLU A 239 0.23 -6.99 -18.68
N ARG A 240 0.33 -7.96 -17.74
CA ARG A 240 -0.69 -8.99 -17.54
C ARG A 240 -2.08 -8.44 -17.19
N PHE A 241 -2.14 -7.22 -16.65
CA PHE A 241 -3.39 -6.50 -16.38
C PHE A 241 -3.87 -5.68 -17.57
N GLN A 242 -3.16 -5.69 -18.68
CA GLN A 242 -3.62 -5.07 -19.92
C GLN A 242 -4.40 -6.13 -20.71
N GLY A 243 -5.68 -5.86 -20.96
CA GLY A 243 -6.49 -6.72 -21.80
C GLY A 243 -5.98 -6.75 -23.25
N SER A 244 -6.43 -7.72 -24.04
CA SER A 244 -6.14 -7.80 -25.47
C SER A 244 -6.64 -6.57 -26.26
N ASP A 245 -7.54 -5.79 -25.67
CA ASP A 245 -8.06 -4.51 -26.16
C ASP A 245 -7.14 -3.32 -25.82
N GLY A 246 -6.00 -3.57 -25.16
CA GLY A 246 -5.07 -2.54 -24.70
C GLY A 246 -5.52 -1.81 -23.43
N ARG A 247 -6.64 -2.19 -22.82
CA ARG A 247 -7.19 -1.50 -21.64
C ARG A 247 -6.65 -2.07 -20.34
N TRP A 248 -6.25 -1.20 -19.43
CA TRP A 248 -5.82 -1.58 -18.09
C TRP A 248 -6.98 -2.12 -17.25
N ARG A 249 -6.71 -3.16 -16.45
CA ARG A 249 -7.64 -3.80 -15.51
C ARG A 249 -7.10 -3.77 -14.09
N THR A 250 -6.76 -2.58 -13.60
CA THR A 250 -6.14 -2.40 -12.28
C THR A 250 -7.16 -2.19 -11.16
N TRP A 251 -8.46 -2.06 -11.47
CA TRP A 251 -9.49 -1.89 -10.46
C TRP A 251 -9.83 -3.22 -9.78
N ILE A 252 -10.35 -3.18 -8.55
CA ILE A 252 -10.59 -4.38 -7.73
C ILE A 252 -12.09 -4.68 -7.72
N ASP A 253 -12.44 -5.93 -8.05
CA ASP A 253 -13.76 -6.48 -7.76
C ASP A 253 -13.78 -7.05 -6.34
N PHE A 254 -14.24 -6.24 -5.38
CA PHE A 254 -14.24 -6.63 -3.97
C PHE A 254 -15.24 -7.75 -3.66
N ASP A 255 -16.38 -7.78 -4.35
CA ASP A 255 -17.38 -8.83 -4.15
C ASP A 255 -16.88 -10.15 -4.71
N ARG A 256 -16.26 -10.12 -5.90
CA ARG A 256 -15.62 -11.31 -6.46
C ARG A 256 -14.48 -11.83 -5.59
N PHE A 257 -13.65 -10.95 -5.02
CA PHE A 257 -12.63 -11.37 -4.05
C PHE A 257 -13.27 -12.06 -2.85
N ALA A 258 -14.32 -11.48 -2.26
CA ALA A 258 -15.01 -12.06 -1.11
C ALA A 258 -15.62 -13.44 -1.43
N ASP A 259 -16.19 -13.60 -2.63
CA ASP A 259 -16.73 -14.88 -3.09
C ASP A 259 -15.64 -15.94 -3.29
N LEU A 260 -14.48 -15.55 -3.84
CA LEU A 260 -13.31 -16.44 -3.97
C LEU A 260 -12.81 -16.91 -2.60
N CYS A 261 -12.67 -15.99 -1.63
CA CYS A 261 -12.30 -16.34 -0.26
C CYS A 261 -13.30 -17.31 0.39
N ALA A 262 -14.62 -17.05 0.23
CA ALA A 262 -15.66 -17.90 0.80
C ALA A 262 -15.70 -19.30 0.17
N SER A 263 -15.31 -19.44 -1.11
CA SER A 263 -15.27 -20.72 -1.81
C SER A 263 -14.17 -21.67 -1.33
N GLY A 264 -13.15 -21.17 -0.62
CA GLY A 264 -11.95 -21.92 -0.25
C GLY A 264 -11.03 -22.27 -1.44
N GLY A 265 -11.34 -21.79 -2.65
CA GLY A 265 -10.51 -21.97 -3.84
C GLY A 265 -9.29 -21.04 -3.88
N PRO A 266 -8.41 -21.21 -4.89
CA PRO A 266 -7.26 -20.33 -5.07
C PRO A 266 -7.70 -18.89 -5.38
N VAL A 267 -7.11 -17.92 -4.71
CA VAL A 267 -7.30 -16.49 -4.98
C VAL A 267 -6.19 -16.02 -5.90
N ARG A 268 -6.52 -15.62 -7.13
CA ARG A 268 -5.55 -15.09 -8.10
C ARG A 268 -5.88 -13.66 -8.49
N ALA A 269 -4.85 -12.82 -8.61
CA ALA A 269 -4.97 -11.39 -8.81
C ALA A 269 -5.85 -10.97 -10.01
N LEU A 270 -5.83 -11.75 -11.10
CA LEU A 270 -6.63 -11.49 -12.31
C LEU A 270 -8.10 -11.94 -12.19
N ASP A 271 -8.43 -12.82 -11.24
CA ASP A 271 -9.79 -13.37 -11.10
C ASP A 271 -10.79 -12.35 -10.53
N TYR A 272 -10.28 -11.23 -10.00
CA TYR A 272 -11.04 -10.12 -9.40
C TYR A 272 -10.52 -8.75 -9.89
N ALA A 273 -10.05 -8.70 -11.14
CA ALA A 273 -9.56 -7.50 -11.81
C ALA A 273 -10.65 -6.87 -12.71
N LEU A 274 -10.97 -5.60 -12.46
CA LEU A 274 -11.92 -4.81 -13.24
C LEU A 274 -11.21 -3.76 -14.10
N PRO A 275 -11.83 -3.31 -15.20
CA PRO A 275 -11.32 -2.19 -15.99
C PRO A 275 -10.97 -0.98 -15.12
N THR A 276 -9.79 -0.41 -15.35
CA THR A 276 -9.38 0.83 -14.71
C THR A 276 -10.30 1.97 -15.16
N PRO A 277 -10.89 2.75 -14.23
CA PRO A 277 -11.75 3.86 -14.62
C PRO A 277 -11.01 4.89 -15.49
N GLU A 278 -11.68 5.44 -16.50
CA GLU A 278 -11.06 6.35 -17.48
C GLU A 278 -10.46 7.62 -16.84
N TRP A 279 -11.10 8.11 -15.78
CA TRP A 279 -10.60 9.26 -15.00
C TRP A 279 -9.36 8.94 -14.18
N ALA A 280 -9.09 7.65 -13.93
CA ALA A 280 -7.94 7.16 -13.17
C ALA A 280 -6.74 6.83 -14.05
N LEU A 281 -6.93 6.63 -15.35
CA LEU A 281 -5.87 6.26 -16.28
C LEU A 281 -4.73 7.29 -16.27
N TYR A 282 -3.51 6.80 -16.43
CA TYR A 282 -2.35 7.67 -16.61
C TYR A 282 -2.53 8.56 -17.85
N GLY A 283 -2.33 9.87 -17.71
CA GLY A 283 -2.54 10.86 -18.76
C GLY A 283 -4.00 11.34 -18.89
N SER A 284 -4.92 10.85 -18.06
CA SER A 284 -6.30 11.32 -18.05
C SER A 284 -6.40 12.80 -17.66
N ALA A 285 -7.35 13.52 -18.26
CA ALA A 285 -7.62 14.93 -17.93
C ALA A 285 -7.96 15.13 -16.45
N ASN A 286 -8.54 14.11 -15.80
CA ASN A 286 -8.87 14.10 -14.38
C ASN A 286 -7.66 13.83 -13.48
N GLN A 287 -6.55 13.31 -14.03
CA GLN A 287 -5.33 12.95 -13.30
C GLN A 287 -5.60 12.14 -12.02
N GLY A 288 -6.50 11.16 -12.11
CA GLY A 288 -6.90 10.32 -10.97
C GLY A 288 -8.03 10.85 -10.11
N PHE A 289 -8.45 12.10 -10.28
CA PHE A 289 -9.46 12.68 -9.41
C PHE A 289 -10.85 12.28 -9.88
N ALA A 290 -11.56 11.52 -9.04
CA ALA A 290 -12.88 11.00 -9.37
C ALA A 290 -13.84 12.14 -9.77
N PRO A 291 -14.59 11.99 -10.88
CA PRO A 291 -15.51 13.04 -11.37
C PRO A 291 -16.71 13.25 -10.44
N THR A 292 -16.99 12.31 -9.55
CA THR A 292 -18.01 12.43 -8.50
C THR A 292 -17.59 13.34 -7.34
N GLU A 293 -16.32 13.75 -7.29
CA GLU A 293 -15.75 14.57 -6.22
C GLU A 293 -15.46 15.99 -6.71
N LYS A 294 -15.38 16.95 -5.77
CA LYS A 294 -15.02 18.34 -6.07
C LYS A 294 -13.58 18.64 -5.67
N ARG A 295 -12.69 18.84 -6.65
CA ARG A 295 -11.30 19.21 -6.39
C ARG A 295 -11.23 20.57 -5.70
N LYS A 296 -10.60 20.61 -4.53
CA LYS A 296 -10.35 21.84 -3.76
C LYS A 296 -8.89 22.22 -3.92
N ILE A 297 -8.62 23.26 -4.71
CA ILE A 297 -7.28 23.82 -4.86
C ILE A 297 -7.15 24.91 -3.79
N ARG A 298 -6.29 24.69 -2.79
CA ARG A 298 -5.93 25.74 -1.85
C ARG A 298 -4.99 26.72 -2.56
N PRO A 299 -5.20 28.04 -2.44
CA PRO A 299 -4.19 29.02 -2.87
C PRO A 299 -2.87 28.68 -2.16
N ARG A 300 -1.79 28.57 -2.91
CA ARG A 300 -0.44 28.40 -2.36
C ARG A 300 0.06 29.70 -1.75
#